data_AF-A0A932SCD7-F1
#
_entry.id   AF-A0A932SCD7-F1
#
_cell.length_a   1.000
_cell.length_b   1.000
_cell.length_c   1.000
_cell.angle_alpha   90.00
_cell.angle_beta   90.00
_cell.angle_gamma   90.00
#
_symmetry.space_group_name_H-M   'P 1'
#
loop_
_entity.id
_entity.type
_entity.pdbx_description
1 polymer ?
#
loop_
_entity_poly.entity_id
_entity_poly.type
_entity_poly.pdbx_seq_one_letter_code
_entity_poly.pdbx_strand_id
1 'polypeptide(L)'
;MSDLLQSPKIIREVKITDVPEDAIRLQIPRACIFIYDITSNRGARHDSEEVDPNEMDAIVIAPMCSWILAELIRFSAKQLISISDAKKIVDSLMERRYPVFEEIEGRIYLDRNNFKSAQECSLLILYKSYPRRINKEKLVDLLKRHNFKYTDLRLKRSMPYIDIDENGEILLRATGRKRVEDILNKQKN
;
A
#
# COMPACT_ATOMS: atom_id res chain seq x y z
N MET A 1 15.96 -17.80 44.36
CA MET A 1 15.18 -18.57 43.36
C MET A 1 13.70 -18.30 43.59
N SER A 2 13.22 -17.09 43.27
CA SER A 2 11.82 -16.71 43.50
C SER A 2 11.29 -15.59 42.59
N ASP A 3 11.93 -15.34 41.44
CA ASP A 3 11.58 -14.23 40.52
C ASP A 3 11.02 -14.72 39.17
N LEU A 4 10.34 -15.87 39.13
CA LEU A 4 9.78 -16.43 37.90
C LEU A 4 8.26 -16.64 37.92
N LEU A 5 7.53 -16.05 38.87
CA LEU A 5 6.08 -16.24 39.01
C LEU A 5 5.24 -14.94 38.93
N GLN A 6 5.78 -13.84 38.41
CA GLN A 6 5.00 -12.59 38.25
C GLN A 6 4.30 -12.41 36.90
N SER A 7 4.60 -13.22 35.88
CA SER A 7 4.00 -13.07 34.54
C SER A 7 2.48 -13.25 34.46
N PRO A 8 1.77 -14.03 35.32
CA PRO A 8 0.31 -14.09 35.29
C PRO A 8 -0.37 -12.96 36.09
N LYS A 9 0.35 -12.23 36.94
CA LYS A 9 -0.23 -11.20 37.82
C LYS A 9 -0.42 -9.86 37.11
N ILE A 10 0.47 -9.50 36.20
CA ILE A 10 0.39 -8.23 35.45
C ILE A 10 -0.83 -8.22 34.51
N ILE A 11 -1.31 -9.39 34.06
CA ILE A 11 -2.53 -9.52 33.25
C ILE A 11 -3.81 -9.30 34.09
N ARG A 12 -3.74 -9.39 35.43
CA ARG A 12 -4.91 -9.36 36.33
C ARG A 12 -5.16 -8.04 37.07
N GLU A 13 -4.27 -7.05 36.98
CA GLU A 13 -4.42 -5.76 37.67
C GLU A 13 -4.92 -4.61 36.79
N VAL A 14 -5.35 -4.89 35.56
CA VAL A 14 -6.29 -3.99 34.88
C VAL A 14 -7.63 -4.21 35.57
N LYS A 15 -8.00 -3.31 36.49
CA LYS A 15 -9.40 -3.18 36.95
C LYS A 15 -10.27 -3.30 35.71
N ILE A 16 -11.12 -4.32 35.68
CA ILE A 16 -12.12 -4.53 34.65
C ILE A 16 -13.06 -3.32 34.72
N THR A 17 -12.68 -2.22 34.08
CA THR A 17 -13.67 -1.43 33.34
C THR A 17 -14.27 -2.45 32.40
N ASP A 18 -15.50 -2.88 32.65
CA ASP A 18 -16.20 -3.85 31.83
C ASP A 18 -16.10 -3.39 30.37
N VAL A 19 -15.17 -3.97 29.62
CA VAL A 19 -15.11 -3.89 28.18
C VAL A 19 -15.85 -5.15 27.74
N PRO A 20 -17.20 -5.13 27.63
CA PRO A 20 -18.00 -6.33 27.50
C PRO A 20 -17.90 -6.90 26.08
N GLU A 21 -17.16 -6.22 25.20
CA GLU A 21 -17.18 -6.43 23.77
C GLU A 21 -16.09 -7.43 23.38
N ASP A 22 -16.51 -8.63 22.98
CA ASP A 22 -15.63 -9.73 22.56
C ASP A 22 -14.63 -9.32 21.48
N ALA A 23 -14.98 -8.31 20.67
CA ALA A 23 -14.08 -7.74 19.68
C ALA A 23 -12.76 -7.26 20.31
N ILE A 24 -12.82 -6.57 21.45
CA ILE A 24 -11.64 -5.97 22.08
C ILE A 24 -10.88 -7.00 22.92
N ARG A 25 -11.61 -7.90 23.57
CA ARG A 25 -11.02 -8.90 24.47
C ARG A 25 -10.43 -10.09 23.74
N LEU A 26 -11.01 -10.50 22.61
CA LEU A 26 -10.67 -11.73 21.93
C LEU A 26 -10.24 -11.50 20.48
N GLN A 27 -11.03 -10.77 19.69
CA GLN A 27 -10.81 -10.69 18.24
C GLN A 27 -9.58 -9.84 17.89
N ILE A 28 -9.44 -8.64 18.47
CA ILE A 28 -8.27 -7.78 18.26
C ILE A 28 -6.97 -8.48 18.69
N PRO A 29 -6.85 -9.06 19.91
CA PRO A 29 -5.63 -9.77 20.30
C PRO A 29 -5.28 -10.93 19.36
N ARG A 30 -6.27 -11.72 18.91
CA ARG A 30 -6.05 -12.82 17.97
C ARG A 30 -5.59 -12.32 16.60
N ALA A 31 -6.18 -11.23 16.10
CA ALA A 31 -5.76 -10.60 14.87
C ALA A 31 -4.31 -10.07 14.96
N CYS A 32 -3.94 -9.45 16.09
CA CYS A 32 -2.57 -8.99 16.34
C CYS A 32 -1.56 -10.15 16.36
N ILE A 33 -1.90 -11.28 16.98
CA ILE A 33 -1.03 -12.48 16.99
C ILE A 33 -0.80 -12.98 15.56
N PHE A 34 -1.87 -13.10 14.77
CA PHE A 34 -1.75 -13.52 13.37
C PHE A 34 -0.87 -12.58 12.54
N ILE A 35 -1.05 -11.26 12.67
CA ILE A 35 -0.21 -10.26 11.99
C ILE A 35 1.25 -10.41 12.42
N TYR A 36 1.50 -10.58 13.72
CA TYR A 36 2.84 -10.76 14.26
C TYR A 36 3.52 -12.02 13.70
N ASP A 37 2.79 -13.14 13.64
CA ASP A 37 3.31 -14.41 13.15
C ASP A 37 3.75 -14.32 11.69
N ILE A 38 2.96 -13.67 10.84
CA ILE A 38 3.30 -13.48 9.43
C ILE A 38 4.50 -12.54 9.28
N THR A 39 4.43 -11.36 9.90
CA THR A 39 5.46 -10.32 9.74
C THR A 39 6.82 -10.71 10.34
N SER A 40 6.83 -11.52 11.40
CA SER A 40 8.06 -11.90 12.10
C SER A 40 8.66 -13.22 11.62
N ASN A 41 7.85 -14.19 11.18
CA ASN A 41 8.34 -15.56 10.94
C ASN A 41 8.42 -15.97 9.45
N ARG A 42 7.87 -15.19 8.51
CA ARG A 42 7.85 -15.56 7.07
C ARG A 42 8.85 -14.84 6.18
N GLY A 43 9.33 -13.65 6.54
CA GLY A 43 10.23 -12.85 5.68
C GLY A 43 11.72 -13.22 5.70
N ALA A 44 12.12 -14.24 6.48
CA ALA A 44 13.54 -14.53 6.75
C ALA A 44 14.13 -15.74 5.99
N ARG A 45 13.34 -16.44 5.16
CA ARG A 45 13.84 -17.57 4.36
C ARG A 45 14.30 -17.08 2.98
N HIS A 46 15.61 -17.19 2.74
CA HIS A 46 16.29 -16.79 1.50
C HIS A 46 16.28 -17.88 0.41
N ASP A 47 15.24 -18.71 0.34
CA ASP A 47 15.14 -19.73 -0.71
C ASP A 47 14.54 -19.09 -1.97
N SER A 48 15.41 -18.68 -2.89
CA SER A 48 15.05 -17.98 -4.13
C SER A 48 14.21 -18.80 -5.12
N GLU A 49 13.94 -20.07 -4.82
CA GLU A 49 13.13 -20.98 -5.63
C GLU A 49 11.67 -21.06 -5.15
N GLU A 50 11.34 -20.49 -3.98
CA GLU A 50 9.97 -20.46 -3.47
C GLU A 50 9.20 -19.22 -3.94
N VAL A 51 7.86 -19.34 -3.99
CA VAL A 51 6.98 -18.20 -4.28
C VAL A 51 7.07 -17.20 -3.12
N ASP A 52 7.51 -15.97 -3.40
CA ASP A 52 7.59 -14.90 -2.40
C ASP A 52 6.20 -14.62 -1.78
N PRO A 53 6.01 -14.87 -0.47
CA PRO A 53 4.73 -14.66 0.19
C PRO A 53 4.43 -13.19 0.48
N ASN A 54 5.38 -12.27 0.31
CA ASN A 54 5.27 -10.88 0.77
C ASN A 54 4.01 -10.16 0.25
N GLU A 55 3.69 -10.31 -1.04
CA GLU A 55 2.51 -9.66 -1.63
C GLU A 55 1.21 -10.26 -1.07
N MET A 56 1.14 -11.58 -0.95
CA MET A 56 0.00 -12.28 -0.35
C MET A 56 -0.22 -11.87 1.11
N ASP A 57 0.86 -11.83 1.89
CA ASP A 57 0.86 -11.46 3.30
C ASP A 57 0.41 -10.01 3.49
N ALA A 58 0.90 -9.09 2.65
CA ALA A 58 0.50 -7.68 2.67
C ALA A 58 -1.00 -7.47 2.38
N ILE A 59 -1.56 -8.22 1.42
CA ILE A 59 -2.98 -8.16 1.05
C ILE A 59 -3.88 -8.55 2.23
N VAL A 60 -3.44 -9.46 3.10
CA VAL A 60 -4.22 -9.89 4.28
C VAL A 60 -4.00 -8.94 5.46
N ILE A 61 -2.76 -8.56 5.73
CA ILE A 61 -2.42 -7.77 6.93
C ILE A 61 -2.99 -6.35 6.84
N ALA A 62 -2.91 -5.69 5.69
CA ALA A 62 -3.34 -4.29 5.58
C ALA A 62 -4.83 -4.09 5.91
N PRO A 63 -5.78 -4.87 5.35
CA PRO A 63 -7.18 -4.82 5.75
C PRO A 63 -7.43 -5.21 7.22
N MET A 64 -6.66 -6.16 7.77
CA MET A 64 -6.78 -6.51 9.19
C MET A 64 -6.37 -5.35 10.11
N CYS A 65 -5.30 -4.63 9.77
CA CYS A 65 -4.91 -3.42 10.49
C CYS A 65 -6.00 -2.33 10.41
N SER A 66 -6.57 -2.11 9.23
CA SER A 66 -7.72 -1.19 9.06
C SER A 66 -8.90 -1.60 9.91
N TRP A 67 -9.23 -2.89 9.95
CA TRP A 67 -10.34 -3.42 10.75
C TRP A 67 -10.09 -3.24 12.25
N ILE A 68 -8.88 -3.55 12.75
CA ILE A 68 -8.51 -3.32 14.16
C ILE A 68 -8.71 -1.85 14.52
N LEU A 69 -8.20 -0.93 13.68
CA LEU A 69 -8.34 0.50 13.93
C LEU A 69 -9.81 0.95 13.88
N ALA A 70 -10.60 0.44 12.93
CA ALA A 70 -12.02 0.71 12.83
C ALA A 70 -12.78 0.25 14.09
N GLU A 71 -12.46 -0.92 14.65
CA GLU A 71 -13.05 -1.41 15.89
C GLU A 71 -12.66 -0.58 17.11
N LEU A 72 -11.40 -0.16 17.20
CA LEU A 72 -10.95 0.74 18.27
C LEU A 72 -11.67 2.10 18.20
N ILE A 73 -11.90 2.62 17.00
CA ILE A 73 -12.67 3.86 16.79
C ILE A 73 -14.15 3.63 17.13
N ARG A 74 -14.75 2.54 16.67
CA ARG A 74 -16.15 2.19 16.99
C ARG A 74 -16.38 2.09 18.49
N PHE A 75 -15.40 1.56 19.23
CA PHE A 75 -15.47 1.48 20.69
C PHE A 75 -15.24 2.83 21.37
N SER A 76 -14.19 3.56 21.00
CA SER A 76 -13.83 4.84 21.62
C SER A 76 -14.80 5.98 21.27
N ALA A 77 -15.45 5.92 20.12
CA ALA A 77 -16.45 6.89 19.67
C ALA A 77 -17.65 7.00 20.61
N LYS A 78 -17.92 5.97 21.43
CA LYS A 78 -18.98 6.02 22.45
C LYS A 78 -18.80 7.18 23.45
N GLN A 79 -17.61 7.78 23.56
CA GLN A 79 -17.30 8.81 24.56
C GLN A 79 -16.61 10.07 24.01
N LEU A 80 -16.10 10.07 22.76
CA LEU A 80 -15.22 11.15 22.26
C LEU A 80 -15.75 11.95 21.06
N ILE A 81 -16.57 11.36 20.18
CA ILE A 81 -16.99 11.98 18.91
C ILE A 81 -18.47 11.67 18.59
N SER A 82 -19.04 12.39 17.64
CA SER A 82 -20.39 12.09 17.16
C SER A 82 -20.43 10.73 16.46
N ILE A 83 -21.56 10.03 16.55
CA ILE A 83 -21.78 8.75 15.84
C ILE A 83 -21.58 8.91 14.33
N SER A 84 -21.99 10.07 13.78
CA SER A 84 -21.85 10.39 12.36
C SER A 84 -20.38 10.48 11.94
N ASP A 85 -19.54 11.14 12.74
CA ASP A 85 -18.12 11.30 12.40
C ASP A 85 -17.35 10.01 12.62
N ALA A 86 -17.69 9.24 13.66
CA ALA A 86 -17.14 7.90 13.87
C ALA A 86 -17.41 6.98 12.68
N LYS A 87 -18.65 7.02 12.16
CA LYS A 87 -19.04 6.26 10.99
C LYS A 87 -18.23 6.65 9.75
N LYS A 88 -18.05 7.95 9.48
CA LYS A 88 -17.24 8.42 8.34
C LYS A 88 -15.80 7.89 8.41
N ILE A 89 -15.20 7.88 9.60
CA ILE A 89 -13.83 7.38 9.77
C ILE A 89 -13.77 5.86 9.55
N VAL A 90 -14.71 5.11 10.13
CA VAL A 90 -14.81 3.65 9.93
C VAL A 90 -15.02 3.32 8.46
N ASP A 91 -15.94 4.00 7.78
CA ASP A 91 -16.23 3.80 6.35
C ASP A 91 -14.97 4.10 5.50
N SER A 92 -14.22 5.15 5.83
CA SER A 92 -12.96 5.48 5.14
C SER A 92 -11.84 4.44 5.36
N LEU A 93 -11.76 3.86 6.56
CA LEU A 93 -10.78 2.80 6.87
C LEU A 93 -11.08 1.50 6.13
N MET A 94 -12.37 1.19 5.95
CA MET A 94 -12.85 -0.04 5.33
C MET A 94 -13.09 0.10 3.82
N GLU A 95 -12.79 1.25 3.24
CA GLU A 95 -12.93 1.48 1.81
C GLU A 95 -12.05 0.51 1.00
N ARG A 96 -12.63 -0.08 -0.06
CA ARG A 96 -11.89 -0.97 -0.95
C ARG A 96 -10.80 -0.19 -1.69
N ARG A 97 -9.56 -0.64 -1.53
CA ARG A 97 -8.43 -0.10 -2.28
C ARG A 97 -8.30 -0.88 -3.59
N TYR A 98 -8.40 -0.18 -4.72
CA TYR A 98 -8.08 -0.73 -6.02
C TYR A 98 -6.59 -0.52 -6.32
N PRO A 99 -5.93 -1.47 -6.99
CA PRO A 99 -4.54 -1.30 -7.37
C PRO A 99 -4.41 -0.12 -8.34
N VAL A 100 -3.39 0.71 -8.14
CA VAL A 100 -3.08 1.82 -9.06
C VAL A 100 -2.56 1.31 -10.40
N PHE A 101 -1.90 0.16 -10.38
CA PHE A 101 -1.27 -0.48 -11.52
C PHE A 101 -1.90 -1.84 -11.77
N GLU A 102 -2.37 -2.07 -12.98
CA GLU A 102 -2.77 -3.40 -13.42
C GLU A 102 -1.75 -3.91 -14.43
N GLU A 103 -1.20 -5.10 -14.21
CA GLU A 103 -0.26 -5.72 -15.13
C GLU A 103 -0.89 -6.94 -15.80
N ILE A 104 -1.02 -6.89 -17.12
CA ILE A 104 -1.60 -7.97 -17.92
C ILE A 104 -0.60 -8.30 -19.02
N GLU A 105 -0.02 -9.51 -18.97
CA GLU A 105 0.97 -9.98 -19.97
C GLU A 105 2.13 -8.99 -20.19
N GLY A 106 2.67 -8.42 -19.10
CA GLY A 106 3.76 -7.43 -19.15
C GLY A 106 3.35 -6.04 -19.65
N ARG A 107 2.04 -5.76 -19.76
CA ARG A 107 1.49 -4.44 -20.09
C ARG A 107 0.94 -3.81 -18.83
N ILE A 108 1.40 -2.59 -18.54
CA ILE A 108 0.98 -1.84 -17.36
C ILE A 108 -0.16 -0.89 -17.76
N TYR A 109 -1.32 -1.06 -17.14
CA TYR A 109 -2.49 -0.22 -17.28
C TYR A 109 -2.66 0.69 -16.06
N LEU A 110 -3.19 1.89 -16.32
CA LEU A 110 -3.44 2.93 -15.33
C LEU A 110 -4.84 3.49 -15.58
N ASP A 111 -5.58 3.81 -14.51
CA ASP A 111 -6.88 4.45 -14.64
C ASP A 111 -6.73 5.89 -15.18
N ARG A 112 -7.31 6.12 -16.36
CA ARG A 112 -7.28 7.42 -17.05
C ARG A 112 -8.18 8.47 -16.42
N ASN A 113 -9.14 8.08 -15.60
CA ASN A 113 -9.93 9.01 -14.81
C ASN A 113 -9.04 9.74 -13.79
N ASN A 114 -8.08 9.00 -13.22
CA ASN A 114 -7.14 9.49 -12.21
C ASN A 114 -5.91 10.15 -12.85
N PHE A 115 -5.34 9.57 -13.91
CA PHE A 115 -4.08 10.05 -14.51
C PHE A 115 -4.28 10.56 -15.94
N LYS A 116 -4.44 11.88 -16.07
CA LYS A 116 -4.85 12.52 -17.33
C LYS A 116 -3.68 12.88 -18.25
N SER A 117 -2.46 13.04 -17.72
CA SER A 117 -1.29 13.44 -18.51
C SER A 117 -0.43 12.27 -18.97
N ALA A 118 0.07 12.33 -20.21
CA ALA A 118 1.01 11.35 -20.76
C ALA A 118 2.32 11.32 -19.95
N GLN A 119 2.75 12.47 -19.45
CA GLN A 119 3.92 12.58 -18.60
C GLN A 119 3.71 11.84 -17.27
N GLU A 120 2.57 12.03 -16.61
CA GLU A 120 2.26 11.36 -15.35
C GLU A 120 2.22 9.85 -15.54
N CYS A 121 1.51 9.39 -16.58
CA CYS A 121 1.47 7.97 -16.94
C CYS A 121 2.87 7.41 -17.24
N SER A 122 3.72 8.17 -17.94
CA SER A 122 5.10 7.74 -18.24
C SER A 122 5.91 7.54 -16.95
N LEU A 123 5.77 8.45 -15.99
CA LEU A 123 6.51 8.38 -14.73
C LEU A 123 5.99 7.24 -13.86
N LEU A 124 4.67 7.03 -13.83
CA LEU A 124 4.02 5.93 -13.12
C LEU A 124 4.43 4.56 -13.68
N ILE A 125 4.43 4.39 -15.00
CA ILE A 125 4.88 3.14 -15.65
C ILE A 125 6.34 2.84 -15.32
N LEU A 126 7.20 3.87 -15.39
CA LEU A 126 8.62 3.76 -15.03
C LEU A 126 8.81 3.48 -13.54
N TYR A 127 7.93 4.01 -12.68
CA TYR A 127 7.95 3.73 -11.24
C TYR A 127 7.61 2.28 -10.95
N LYS A 128 6.55 1.73 -11.56
CA LYS A 128 6.17 0.32 -11.39
C LYS A 128 7.25 -0.65 -11.89
N SER A 129 8.03 -0.24 -12.89
CA SER A 129 9.09 -1.08 -13.45
C SER A 129 10.44 -0.93 -12.73
N TYR A 130 10.60 0.06 -11.85
CA TYR A 130 11.84 0.29 -11.12
C TYR A 130 12.18 -0.91 -10.21
N PRO A 131 13.45 -1.35 -10.12
CA PRO A 131 14.68 -0.74 -10.64
C PRO A 131 15.06 -1.15 -12.07
N ARG A 132 14.20 -1.85 -12.82
CA ARG A 132 14.48 -2.27 -14.19
C ARG A 132 14.40 -1.09 -15.16
N ARG A 133 15.30 -1.05 -16.15
CA ARG A 133 15.18 -0.12 -17.28
C ARG A 133 14.09 -0.56 -18.26
N ILE A 134 13.47 0.38 -18.94
CA ILE A 134 12.52 0.12 -20.02
C ILE A 134 13.02 0.79 -21.29
N ASN A 135 13.09 0.04 -22.38
CA ASN A 135 13.33 0.60 -23.70
C ASN A 135 12.29 1.68 -24.08
N LYS A 136 12.75 2.74 -24.73
CA LYS A 136 11.92 3.90 -25.10
C LYS A 136 10.73 3.54 -25.99
N GLU A 137 10.92 2.68 -26.99
CA GLU A 137 9.85 2.25 -27.90
C GLU A 137 8.78 1.49 -27.12
N LYS A 138 9.18 0.59 -26.21
CA LYS A 138 8.26 -0.12 -25.31
C LYS A 138 7.46 0.84 -24.43
N LEU A 139 8.10 1.86 -23.85
CA LEU A 139 7.40 2.88 -23.05
C LEU A 139 6.36 3.65 -23.88
N VAL A 140 6.73 4.04 -25.10
CA VAL A 140 5.82 4.72 -26.03
C VAL A 140 4.62 3.85 -26.40
N ASP A 141 4.84 2.55 -26.63
CA ASP A 141 3.77 1.61 -26.96
C ASP A 141 2.83 1.34 -25.78
N LEU A 142 3.35 1.31 -24.56
CA LEU A 142 2.50 1.28 -23.36
C LEU A 142 1.62 2.54 -23.30
N LEU A 143 2.19 3.73 -23.50
CA LEU A 143 1.43 4.98 -23.47
C LEU A 143 0.37 5.09 -24.58
N LYS A 144 0.62 4.53 -25.78
CA LYS A 144 -0.39 4.51 -26.86
C LYS A 144 -1.67 3.77 -26.44
N ARG A 145 -1.56 2.72 -25.61
CA ARG A 145 -2.72 1.95 -25.11
C ARG A 145 -3.62 2.77 -24.18
N HIS A 146 -3.12 3.87 -23.64
CA HIS A 146 -3.85 4.82 -22.81
C HIS A 146 -4.51 5.95 -23.63
N ASN A 147 -4.55 5.80 -24.97
CA ASN A 147 -5.16 6.73 -25.92
C ASN A 147 -4.56 8.15 -25.89
N PHE A 148 -3.25 8.27 -25.65
CA PHE A 148 -2.54 9.55 -25.78
C PHE A 148 -2.25 9.89 -27.25
N LYS A 149 -2.34 11.18 -27.59
CA LYS A 149 -1.95 11.66 -28.93
C LYS A 149 -0.44 11.55 -29.09
N TYR A 150 0.02 11.32 -30.33
CA TYR A 150 1.44 11.18 -30.64
C TYR A 150 2.30 12.38 -30.18
N THR A 151 1.75 13.59 -30.22
CA THR A 151 2.41 14.81 -29.73
C THR A 151 2.74 14.77 -28.25
N ASP A 152 1.92 14.08 -27.46
CA ASP A 152 2.02 14.01 -25.99
C ASP A 152 2.97 12.89 -25.54
N LEU A 153 3.30 11.95 -26.43
CA LEU A 153 4.25 10.86 -26.19
C LEU A 153 5.72 11.32 -26.16
N ARG A 154 5.96 12.62 -26.35
CA ARG A 154 7.30 13.21 -26.28
C ARG A 154 7.77 13.27 -24.83
N LEU A 155 8.84 12.53 -24.53
CA LEU A 155 9.45 12.47 -23.20
C LEU A 155 10.19 13.75 -22.75
N LYS A 156 10.10 14.86 -23.51
CA LYS A 156 10.78 16.13 -23.20
C LYS A 156 10.46 16.62 -21.79
N ARG A 157 9.19 16.52 -21.36
CA ARG A 157 8.77 16.93 -20.02
C ARG A 157 9.21 15.95 -18.92
N SER A 158 9.45 14.68 -19.29
CA SER A 158 9.90 13.64 -18.37
C SER A 158 11.42 13.65 -18.16
N MET A 159 12.20 14.28 -19.05
CA MET A 159 13.68 14.33 -18.99
C MET A 159 14.28 14.69 -17.63
N PRO A 160 13.77 15.67 -16.85
CA PRO A 160 14.33 15.98 -15.53
C PRO A 160 14.20 14.85 -14.50
N TYR A 161 13.32 13.88 -14.76
CA TYR A 161 12.92 12.82 -13.83
C TYR A 161 13.45 11.44 -14.21
N ILE A 162 14.01 11.31 -15.42
CA ILE A 162 14.43 10.04 -16.00
C ILE A 162 15.91 10.09 -16.37
N ASP A 163 16.51 8.91 -16.40
CA ASP A 163 17.85 8.66 -16.92
C ASP A 163 17.69 7.83 -18.20
N ILE A 164 18.43 8.15 -19.25
CA ILE A 164 18.42 7.41 -20.51
C ILE A 164 19.87 7.04 -20.80
N ASP A 165 20.15 5.75 -20.95
CA ASP A 165 21.49 5.28 -21.27
C ASP A 165 21.79 5.35 -22.78
N GLU A 166 22.98 4.91 -23.16
CA GLU A 166 23.46 4.90 -24.55
C GLU A 166 22.62 4.02 -25.48
N ASN A 167 21.95 2.99 -24.93
CA ASN A 167 21.08 2.08 -25.66
C ASN A 167 19.63 2.58 -25.77
N GLY A 168 19.33 3.75 -25.21
CA GLY A 168 17.98 4.30 -25.17
C GLY A 168 17.09 3.66 -24.10
N GLU A 169 17.67 2.95 -23.13
CA GLU A 169 16.95 2.37 -22.01
C GLU A 169 16.73 3.40 -20.90
N ILE A 170 15.47 3.50 -20.47
CA ILE A 170 15.00 4.55 -19.58
C ILE A 170 14.85 4.01 -18.16
N LEU A 171 15.38 4.72 -17.18
CA LEU A 171 15.21 4.46 -15.76
C LEU A 171 14.63 5.67 -15.03
N LEU A 172 13.81 5.44 -14.01
CA LEU A 172 13.31 6.51 -13.17
C LEU A 172 14.38 6.96 -12.15
N ARG A 173 14.72 8.25 -12.14
CA ARG A 173 15.63 8.85 -11.15
C ARG A 173 14.93 9.04 -9.81
N ALA A 174 15.70 9.33 -8.76
CA ALA A 174 15.15 9.64 -7.43
C ALA A 174 14.17 10.84 -7.46
N THR A 175 14.48 11.87 -8.26
CA THR A 175 13.58 13.02 -8.49
C THR A 175 12.26 12.60 -9.12
N GLY A 176 12.29 11.65 -10.05
CA GLY A 176 11.11 11.07 -10.67
C GLY A 176 10.28 10.23 -9.70
N ARG A 177 10.92 9.40 -8.88
CA ARG A 177 10.24 8.63 -7.83
C ARG A 177 9.51 9.54 -6.85
N LYS A 178 10.19 10.58 -6.35
CA LYS A 178 9.56 11.59 -5.49
C LYS A 178 8.36 12.26 -6.17
N ARG A 179 8.49 12.62 -7.45
CA ARG A 179 7.39 13.23 -8.21
C ARG A 179 6.19 12.29 -8.36
N VAL A 180 6.42 10.99 -8.52
CA VAL A 180 5.36 9.98 -8.58
C VAL A 180 4.63 9.88 -7.24
N GLU A 181 5.34 9.86 -6.11
CA GLU A 181 4.72 9.89 -4.78
C GLU A 181 3.81 11.12 -4.61
N ASP A 182 4.26 12.31 -5.06
CA ASP A 182 3.43 13.51 -5.03
C ASP A 182 2.16 13.38 -5.88
N ILE A 183 2.24 12.69 -7.03
CA ILE A 183 1.09 12.43 -7.91
C ILE A 183 0.12 11.45 -7.23
N LEU A 184 0.62 10.39 -6.62
CA LEU A 184 -0.19 9.37 -5.93
C LEU A 184 -0.91 9.94 -4.70
N ASN A 185 -0.24 10.79 -3.93
CA ASN A 185 -0.83 11.41 -2.75
C ASN A 185 -1.94 12.40 -3.09
N LYS A 186 -1.90 13.05 -4.27
CA LYS A 186 -2.98 13.92 -4.74
C LYS A 186 -4.26 13.17 -5.10
N GLN A 187 -4.18 11.89 -5.45
CA GLN A 187 -5.36 11.08 -5.78
C GLN A 187 -6.07 10.54 -4.54
N LYS A 188 -5.43 10.59 -3.36
CA LYS A 188 -6.00 10.11 -2.09
C LYS A 188 -6.86 11.16 -1.37
N ASN A 189 -6.82 12.41 -1.82
CA ASN A 189 -7.56 13.56 -1.26
C ASN A 189 -8.67 13.99 -2.22
#